data_AF-A0A9W7GVF6-F1
#
_entry.id   AF-A0A9W7GVF6-F1
#
_cell.length_a   1.000
_cell.length_b   1.000
_cell.length_c   1.000
_cell.angle_alpha   90.00
_cell.angle_beta   90.00
_cell.angle_gamma   90.00
#
_symmetry.space_group_name_H-M   'P 1'
#
loop_
_entity.id
_entity.type
_entity.pdbx_description
1 polymer ?
#
loop_
_entity_poly.entity_id
_entity_poly.type
_entity_poly.pdbx_seq_one_letter_code
_entity_poly.pdbx_strand_id
1 'polypeptide(L)'
;MEEGPDPAELRRMFQMFDKNGDGKITKKELSDSLVNLGIFINEQELNHMVDKIDVNGDGFVDIDEFGALYQTIMDERDEEEDMKEAFNVFDQNGDGFITEEELRSVLASLGLKQGRTIEDCKQMIKKVDVDGDGMVNFKEFKQMMKGGGFAALSLR
;
A
#
# COMPACT_ATOMS: atom_id res chain seq x y z
N MET A 1 -3.82 -21.17 -8.13
CA MET A 1 -2.61 -21.77 -7.53
C MET A 1 -2.05 -20.64 -6.70
N GLU A 2 -2.07 -20.77 -5.38
CA GLU A 2 -1.46 -19.78 -4.49
C GLU A 2 0.05 -19.90 -4.70
N GLU A 3 0.57 -19.09 -5.61
CA GLU A 3 2.01 -19.01 -5.85
C GLU A 3 2.56 -18.17 -4.71
N GLY A 4 2.95 -18.85 -3.64
CA GLY A 4 3.80 -18.24 -2.62
C GLY A 4 5.07 -17.67 -3.28
N PRO A 5 5.74 -16.74 -2.60
CA PRO A 5 6.92 -16.07 -3.13
C PRO A 5 7.96 -17.08 -3.62
N ASP A 6 8.53 -16.82 -4.80
CA ASP A 6 9.52 -17.72 -5.39
C ASP A 6 10.67 -17.93 -4.39
N PRO A 7 11.04 -19.18 -4.06
CA PRO A 7 12.06 -19.44 -3.04
C PRO A 7 13.42 -18.82 -3.38
N ALA A 8 13.69 -18.52 -4.67
CA ALA A 8 14.87 -17.77 -5.06
C ALA A 8 14.77 -16.28 -4.73
N GLU A 9 13.60 -15.66 -4.89
CA GLU A 9 13.35 -14.28 -4.47
C GLU A 9 13.36 -14.13 -2.96
N LEU A 10 12.73 -15.05 -2.23
CA LEU A 10 12.70 -15.06 -0.78
C LEU A 10 14.11 -15.15 -0.19
N ARG A 11 14.98 -15.98 -0.76
CA ARG A 11 16.41 -16.04 -0.39
C ARG A 11 17.18 -14.77 -0.72
N ARG A 12 16.94 -14.16 -1.88
CA ARG A 12 17.58 -12.89 -2.25
C ARG A 12 17.16 -11.78 -1.31
N MET A 13 15.89 -11.72 -0.96
CA MET A 13 15.37 -10.73 -0.05
C MET A 13 15.88 -10.99 1.36
N PHE A 14 15.90 -12.23 1.82
CA PHE A 14 16.51 -12.60 3.09
C PHE A 14 17.97 -12.11 3.18
N GLN A 15 18.78 -12.31 2.13
CA GLN A 15 20.15 -11.79 2.07
C GLN A 15 20.26 -10.27 2.00
N MET A 16 19.26 -9.57 1.46
CA MET A 16 19.23 -8.11 1.51
C MET A 16 19.01 -7.61 2.95
N PHE A 17 18.27 -8.38 3.75
CA PHE A 17 17.95 -8.07 5.13
C PHE A 17 19.04 -8.53 6.10
N ASP A 18 19.56 -9.75 5.93
CA ASP A 18 20.68 -10.34 6.67
C ASP A 18 22.01 -9.70 6.27
N LYS A 19 22.33 -8.54 6.86
CA LYS A 19 23.51 -7.73 6.49
C LYS A 19 24.81 -8.39 6.91
N ASN A 20 24.80 -9.06 8.06
CA ASN A 20 25.97 -9.74 8.61
C ASN A 20 26.14 -11.17 8.05
N GLY A 21 25.12 -11.71 7.38
CA GLY A 21 25.15 -13.02 6.73
C GLY A 21 25.12 -14.18 7.73
N ASP A 22 24.58 -13.97 8.94
CA ASP A 22 24.55 -15.00 9.99
C ASP A 22 23.37 -15.98 9.84
N GLY A 23 22.51 -15.77 8.83
CA GLY A 23 21.35 -16.60 8.58
C GLY A 23 20.17 -16.27 9.49
N LYS A 24 20.23 -15.12 10.17
CA LYS A 24 19.20 -14.61 11.08
C LYS A 24 19.07 -13.11 10.88
N ILE A 25 17.84 -12.60 10.91
CA ILE A 25 17.59 -11.16 10.78
C ILE A 25 17.25 -10.60 12.16
N THR A 26 18.06 -9.67 12.65
CA THR A 26 17.75 -8.93 13.87
C THR A 26 16.69 -7.86 13.63
N LYS A 27 15.99 -7.42 14.69
CA LYS A 27 15.04 -6.28 14.62
C LYS A 27 15.66 -5.04 13.96
N LYS A 28 16.94 -4.80 14.20
CA LYS A 28 17.69 -3.67 13.64
C LYS A 28 17.92 -3.83 12.14
N GLU A 29 18.32 -5.01 11.70
CA GLU A 29 18.51 -5.34 10.29
C GLU A 29 17.19 -5.31 9.52
N LEU A 30 16.11 -5.77 10.15
CA LEU A 30 14.76 -5.70 9.62
C LEU A 30 14.32 -4.24 9.40
N SER A 31 14.48 -3.40 10.43
CA SER A 31 14.19 -1.96 10.36
C SER A 31 14.96 -1.25 9.25
N ASP A 32 16.27 -1.44 9.17
CA ASP A 32 17.12 -0.78 8.17
C ASP A 32 16.72 -1.18 6.75
N SER A 33 16.39 -2.45 6.58
CA SER A 33 16.00 -3.02 5.28
C SER A 33 14.63 -2.56 4.84
N LEU A 34 13.64 -2.49 5.76
CA LEU A 34 12.32 -1.92 5.48
C LEU A 34 12.42 -0.45 5.04
N VAL A 35 13.28 0.34 5.69
CA VAL A 35 13.54 1.73 5.30
C VAL A 35 14.17 1.80 3.91
N ASN A 36 15.09 0.89 3.58
CA ASN A 36 15.72 0.80 2.25
C ASN A 36 14.70 0.43 1.15
N LEU A 37 13.68 -0.33 1.53
CA LEU A 37 12.52 -0.67 0.71
C LEU A 37 11.49 0.45 0.60
N GLY A 38 11.70 1.60 1.26
CA GLY A 38 10.76 2.71 1.29
C GLY A 38 9.58 2.52 2.25
N ILE A 39 9.60 1.46 3.05
CA ILE A 39 8.57 1.13 4.03
C ILE A 39 8.97 1.76 5.38
N PHE A 40 8.26 2.81 5.76
CA PHE A 40 8.51 3.53 7.00
C PHE A 40 7.53 3.07 8.09
N ILE A 41 7.93 2.06 8.87
CA ILE A 41 7.21 1.66 10.08
C ILE A 41 7.88 2.20 11.34
N ASN A 42 7.10 2.42 12.39
CA ASN A 42 7.61 2.86 13.68
C ASN A 42 8.06 1.67 14.54
N GLU A 43 8.76 1.94 15.65
CA GLU A 43 9.27 0.90 16.55
C GLU A 43 8.18 -0.02 17.14
N GLN A 44 6.97 0.50 17.36
CA GLN A 44 5.87 -0.31 17.91
C GLN A 44 5.34 -1.30 16.86
N GLU A 45 5.11 -0.82 15.64
CA GLU A 45 4.70 -1.64 14.51
C GLU A 45 5.76 -2.69 14.18
N LEU A 46 7.05 -2.31 14.18
CA LEU A 46 8.16 -3.24 13.98
C LEU A 46 8.19 -4.33 15.06
N ASN A 47 8.03 -3.94 16.33
CA ASN A 47 7.97 -4.93 17.42
C ASN A 47 6.77 -5.85 17.27
N HIS A 48 5.62 -5.33 16.88
CA HIS A 48 4.42 -6.13 16.67
C HIS A 48 4.58 -7.10 15.48
N MET A 49 5.19 -6.66 14.39
CA MET A 49 5.52 -7.50 13.25
C MET A 49 6.47 -8.63 13.67
N VAL A 50 7.56 -8.30 14.37
CA VAL A 50 8.52 -9.32 14.81
C VAL A 50 7.86 -10.29 15.78
N ASP A 51 7.10 -9.83 16.77
CA ASP A 51 6.41 -10.69 17.76
C ASP A 51 5.39 -11.62 17.11
N LYS A 52 4.76 -11.20 16.01
CA LYS A 52 3.81 -12.02 15.25
C LYS A 52 4.48 -13.13 14.45
N ILE A 53 5.77 -12.98 14.12
CA ILE A 53 6.49 -13.80 13.14
C ILE A 53 7.58 -14.65 13.79
N ASP A 54 8.19 -14.15 14.86
CA ASP A 54 9.10 -14.85 15.76
C ASP A 54 8.30 -15.87 16.59
N VAL A 55 7.87 -16.94 15.91
CA VAL A 55 7.07 -18.02 16.51
C VAL A 55 7.91 -18.78 17.52
N ASN A 56 9.22 -18.87 17.28
CA ASN A 56 10.16 -19.58 18.12
C ASN A 56 10.55 -18.78 19.38
N GLY A 57 10.34 -17.46 19.38
CA GLY A 57 10.58 -16.53 20.49
C GLY A 57 12.06 -16.29 20.79
N ASP A 58 12.96 -16.52 19.83
CA ASP A 58 14.40 -16.34 19.99
C ASP A 58 14.85 -14.89 19.78
N GLY A 59 13.94 -14.02 19.32
CA GLY A 59 14.17 -12.60 19.07
C GLY A 59 14.83 -12.30 17.73
N PHE A 60 15.01 -13.32 16.90
CA PHE A 60 15.53 -13.24 15.54
C PHE A 60 14.47 -13.74 14.55
N VAL A 61 14.62 -13.37 13.29
CA VAL A 61 13.76 -13.90 12.21
C VAL A 61 14.60 -14.80 11.34
N ASP A 62 14.30 -16.10 11.34
CA ASP A 62 14.94 -17.07 10.45
C ASP A 62 14.29 -17.08 9.05
N ILE A 63 14.83 -17.87 8.12
CA ILE A 63 14.36 -17.87 6.72
C ILE A 63 12.92 -18.39 6.56
N ASP A 64 12.51 -19.33 7.41
CA ASP A 64 11.16 -19.90 7.39
C ASP A 64 10.17 -18.86 7.94
N GLU A 65 10.53 -18.18 9.03
CA GLU A 65 9.77 -17.08 9.62
C GLU A 65 9.71 -15.84 8.70
N PHE A 66 10.83 -15.50 8.05
CA PHE A 66 10.92 -14.41 7.08
C PHE A 66 10.02 -14.65 5.89
N GLY A 67 9.76 -15.90 5.50
CA GLY A 67 8.85 -16.20 4.41
C GLY A 67 7.39 -15.82 4.68
N ALA A 68 6.96 -15.92 5.95
CA ALA A 68 5.64 -15.45 6.37
C ALA A 68 5.57 -13.92 6.41
N LEU A 69 6.64 -13.27 6.90
CA LEU A 69 6.78 -11.82 6.85
C LEU A 69 6.77 -11.30 5.40
N TYR A 70 7.57 -11.91 4.53
CA TYR A 70 7.72 -11.50 3.14
C TYR A 70 6.42 -11.62 2.37
N GLN A 71 5.62 -12.66 2.62
CA GLN A 71 4.25 -12.73 2.10
C GLN A 71 3.40 -11.57 2.57
N THR A 72 3.44 -11.24 3.85
CA THR A 72 2.67 -10.12 4.42
C THR A 72 3.12 -8.77 3.83
N ILE A 73 4.43 -8.55 3.71
CA ILE A 73 4.99 -7.32 3.13
C ILE A 73 4.70 -7.23 1.63
N MET A 74 4.77 -8.36 0.90
CA MET A 74 4.46 -8.38 -0.52
C MET A 74 2.99 -8.08 -0.76
N ASP A 75 2.08 -8.61 0.06
CA ASP A 75 0.66 -8.24 0.00
C ASP A 75 0.48 -6.73 0.19
N GLU A 76 1.14 -6.12 1.19
CA GLU A 76 1.07 -4.67 1.42
C GLU A 76 1.74 -3.83 0.33
N ARG A 77 2.80 -4.35 -0.31
CA ARG A 77 3.51 -3.67 -1.42
C ARG A 77 2.73 -3.74 -2.72
N ASP A 78 2.19 -4.91 -3.07
CA ASP A 78 1.28 -5.06 -4.20
C ASP A 78 0.10 -4.09 -4.03
N GLU A 79 -0.51 -4.05 -2.83
CA GLU A 79 -1.58 -3.09 -2.53
C GLU A 79 -1.16 -1.62 -2.73
N GLU A 80 0.06 -1.23 -2.35
CA GLU A 80 0.54 0.13 -2.53
C GLU A 80 0.90 0.46 -3.99
N GLU A 81 1.49 -0.48 -4.73
CA GLU A 81 1.78 -0.32 -6.16
C GLU A 81 0.49 -0.30 -6.98
N ASP A 82 -0.44 -1.24 -6.77
CA ASP A 82 -1.78 -1.26 -7.38
C ASP A 82 -2.52 0.06 -7.11
N MET A 83 -2.43 0.57 -5.88
CA MET A 83 -3.09 1.81 -5.50
C MET A 83 -2.45 3.03 -6.16
N LYS A 84 -1.13 3.01 -6.40
CA LYS A 84 -0.42 4.06 -7.10
C LYS A 84 -0.66 4.01 -8.60
N GLU A 85 -0.73 2.82 -9.19
CA GLU A 85 -1.15 2.65 -10.58
C GLU A 85 -2.59 3.11 -10.78
N ALA A 86 -3.50 2.72 -9.88
CA ALA A 86 -4.87 3.20 -9.89
C ALA A 86 -4.92 4.73 -9.77
N PHE A 87 -4.18 5.32 -8.82
CA PHE A 87 -4.09 6.77 -8.65
C PHE A 87 -3.62 7.46 -9.94
N ASN A 88 -2.58 6.92 -10.59
CA ASN A 88 -2.03 7.46 -11.84
C ASN A 88 -2.97 7.30 -13.05
N VAL A 89 -3.95 6.39 -12.99
CA VAL A 89 -5.03 6.36 -13.99
C VAL A 89 -5.96 7.57 -13.82
N PHE A 90 -6.21 7.99 -12.58
CA PHE A 90 -7.02 9.18 -12.27
C PHE A 90 -6.26 10.48 -12.49
N ASP A 91 -5.04 10.60 -11.96
CA ASP A 91 -4.15 11.74 -12.09
C ASP A 91 -3.52 11.77 -13.50
N GLN A 92 -4.23 12.39 -14.47
CA GLN A 92 -3.83 12.35 -15.88
C GLN A 92 -2.66 13.27 -16.18
N ASN A 93 -2.52 14.35 -15.41
CA ASN A 93 -1.45 15.32 -15.57
C ASN A 93 -0.19 14.96 -14.74
N GLY A 94 -0.31 14.02 -13.78
CA GLY A 94 0.78 13.54 -12.93
C GLY A 94 1.20 14.53 -11.86
N ASP A 95 0.32 15.45 -11.45
CA ASP A 95 0.64 16.49 -10.47
C ASP A 95 0.54 16.00 -9.01
N GLY A 96 0.06 14.76 -8.81
CA GLY A 96 -0.08 14.14 -7.50
C GLY A 96 -1.42 14.44 -6.82
N PHE A 97 -2.34 15.08 -7.55
CA PHE A 97 -3.67 15.47 -7.09
C PHE A 97 -4.70 15.11 -8.16
N ILE A 98 -5.83 14.54 -7.76
CA ILE A 98 -6.92 14.23 -8.67
C ILE A 98 -7.94 15.37 -8.61
N THR A 99 -8.10 16.07 -9.73
CA THR A 99 -9.12 17.10 -9.86
C THR A 99 -10.49 16.53 -10.22
N GLU A 100 -11.53 17.32 -10.04
CA GLU A 100 -12.91 16.99 -10.44
C GLU A 100 -13.07 16.70 -11.93
N GLU A 101 -12.26 17.34 -12.78
CA GLU A 101 -12.26 17.13 -14.23
C GLU A 101 -11.61 15.79 -14.60
N GLU A 102 -10.49 15.47 -13.96
CA GLU A 102 -9.78 14.20 -14.13
C GLU A 102 -10.60 13.02 -13.62
N LEU A 103 -11.16 13.15 -12.42
CA LEU A 103 -12.08 12.16 -11.86
C LEU A 103 -13.24 11.89 -12.81
N ARG A 104 -13.86 12.95 -13.36
CA ARG A 104 -14.94 12.82 -14.35
C ARG A 104 -14.48 12.09 -15.60
N SER A 105 -13.32 12.43 -16.13
CA SER A 105 -12.75 11.86 -17.37
C SER A 105 -12.58 10.34 -17.23
N VAL A 106 -12.06 9.89 -16.08
CA VAL A 106 -11.88 8.47 -15.79
C VAL A 106 -13.19 7.76 -15.50
N LEU A 107 -14.08 8.33 -14.67
CA LEU A 107 -15.39 7.73 -14.38
C LEU A 107 -16.23 7.57 -15.66
N ALA A 108 -16.15 8.53 -16.58
CA ALA A 108 -16.78 8.44 -17.90
C ALA A 108 -16.18 7.32 -18.75
N SER A 109 -14.86 7.16 -18.74
CA SER A 109 -14.14 6.08 -19.45
C SER A 109 -14.48 4.70 -18.88
N LEU A 110 -14.68 4.59 -17.57
CA LEU A 110 -15.13 3.37 -16.89
C LEU A 110 -16.64 3.09 -17.05
N GLY A 111 -17.38 3.97 -17.70
CA GLY A 111 -18.82 3.83 -17.93
C GLY A 111 -19.67 3.98 -16.66
N LEU A 112 -19.10 4.53 -15.57
CA LEU A 112 -19.80 4.76 -14.32
C LEU A 112 -20.76 5.94 -14.47
N LYS A 113 -22.02 5.74 -14.04
CA LYS A 113 -23.07 6.76 -14.17
C LYS A 113 -22.88 7.92 -13.18
N GLN A 114 -22.11 7.69 -12.14
CA GLN A 114 -21.83 8.60 -11.04
C GLN A 114 -20.93 9.77 -11.47
N GLY A 115 -19.98 9.57 -12.39
CA GLY A 115 -19.14 10.65 -12.89
C GLY A 115 -19.74 11.44 -14.05
N ARG A 116 -21.05 11.37 -14.29
CA ARG A 116 -21.66 12.01 -15.48
C ARG A 116 -21.71 13.53 -15.37
N THR A 117 -21.86 14.06 -14.17
CA THR A 117 -21.93 15.50 -13.91
C THR A 117 -20.76 15.96 -13.05
N ILE A 118 -20.36 17.22 -13.22
CA ILE A 118 -19.33 17.83 -12.36
C ILE A 118 -19.82 17.92 -10.91
N GLU A 119 -21.12 18.10 -10.69
CA GLU A 119 -21.69 18.16 -9.34
C GLU A 119 -21.53 16.84 -8.59
N ASP A 120 -21.74 15.69 -9.26
CA ASP A 120 -21.49 14.38 -8.65
C ASP A 120 -20.00 14.20 -8.30
N CYS A 121 -19.09 14.55 -9.21
CA CYS A 121 -17.64 14.48 -8.95
C CYS A 121 -17.26 15.37 -7.76
N LYS A 122 -17.80 16.59 -7.67
CA LYS A 122 -17.62 17.48 -6.51
C LYS A 122 -18.10 16.85 -5.21
N GLN A 123 -19.26 16.19 -5.22
CA GLN A 123 -19.78 15.51 -4.03
C GLN A 123 -18.91 14.32 -3.63
N MET A 124 -18.34 13.60 -4.60
CA MET A 124 -17.43 12.48 -4.36
C MET A 124 -16.13 12.97 -3.76
N ILE A 125 -15.50 13.99 -4.36
CA ILE A 125 -14.27 14.61 -3.84
C ILE A 125 -14.51 15.14 -2.43
N LYS A 126 -15.56 15.92 -2.20
CA LYS A 126 -15.87 16.48 -0.88
C LYS A 126 -16.06 15.45 0.24
N LYS A 127 -16.36 14.18 -0.08
CA LYS A 127 -16.47 13.11 0.93
C LYS A 127 -15.11 12.59 1.38
N VAL A 128 -14.07 12.80 0.58
CA VAL A 128 -12.72 12.24 0.78
C VAL A 128 -11.68 13.33 1.00
N ASP A 129 -11.92 14.52 0.45
CA ASP A 129 -11.17 15.76 0.64
C ASP A 129 -11.26 16.20 2.12
N VAL A 130 -10.24 15.83 2.89
CA VAL A 130 -10.11 16.09 4.32
C VAL A 130 -9.49 17.47 4.54
N ASP A 131 -8.55 17.88 3.68
CA ASP A 131 -7.84 19.14 3.83
C ASP A 131 -8.58 20.34 3.21
N GLY A 132 -9.59 20.09 2.38
CA GLY A 132 -10.53 21.06 1.84
C GLY A 132 -9.98 21.85 0.66
N ASP A 133 -8.95 21.35 -0.04
CA ASP A 133 -8.36 21.98 -1.21
C ASP A 133 -9.20 21.79 -2.48
N GLY A 134 -10.23 20.94 -2.42
CA GLY A 134 -11.10 20.60 -3.55
C GLY A 134 -10.46 19.63 -4.53
N MET A 135 -9.35 19.00 -4.16
CA MET A 135 -8.65 17.95 -4.91
C MET A 135 -8.58 16.69 -4.05
N VAL A 136 -8.07 15.59 -4.63
CA VAL A 136 -7.82 14.36 -3.87
C VAL A 136 -6.36 14.00 -3.99
N ASN A 137 -5.62 14.12 -2.90
CA ASN A 137 -4.24 13.70 -2.83
C ASN A 137 -4.11 12.18 -2.63
N PHE A 138 -2.90 11.64 -2.78
CA PHE A 138 -2.66 10.18 -2.65
C PHE A 138 -3.13 9.58 -1.32
N LYS A 139 -3.02 10.32 -0.20
CA LYS A 139 -3.45 9.84 1.11
C LYS A 139 -4.97 9.73 1.21
N GLU A 140 -5.68 10.70 0.64
CA GLU A 140 -7.14 10.72 0.59
C GLU A 140 -7.66 9.61 -0.33
N PHE A 141 -7.05 9.45 -1.50
CA PHE A 141 -7.35 8.36 -2.41
C PHE A 141 -7.18 6.98 -1.75
N LYS A 142 -6.08 6.80 -1.00
CA LYS A 142 -5.81 5.58 -0.23
C LYS A 142 -6.89 5.30 0.80
N GLN A 143 -7.34 6.31 1.54
CA GLN A 143 -8.44 6.17 2.49
C GLN A 143 -9.76 5.80 1.81
N MET A 144 -10.07 6.42 0.67
CA MET A 144 -11.26 6.08 -0.12
C MET A 144 -11.24 4.63 -0.60
N MET A 145 -10.13 4.17 -1.15
CA MET A 145 -10.02 2.80 -1.67
C MET A 145 -10.11 1.77 -0.54
N LYS A 146 -9.48 2.02 0.62
CA LYS A 146 -9.65 1.17 1.82
C LYS A 146 -11.08 1.16 2.36
N GLY A 147 -11.88 2.19 2.08
CA GLY A 147 -13.28 2.31 2.47
C GLY A 147 -14.30 1.65 1.52
N GLY A 148 -13.84 0.92 0.49
CA GLY A 148 -14.72 0.29 -0.52
C GLY A 148 -14.83 1.09 -1.84
N GLY A 149 -13.91 2.02 -2.09
CA GLY A 149 -13.76 2.76 -3.35
C GLY A 149 -14.95 3.67 -3.70
N PHE A 150 -15.04 4.08 -4.96
CA PHE A 150 -16.09 4.97 -5.45
C PHE A 150 -17.52 4.40 -5.35
N ALA A 151 -17.65 3.07 -5.23
CA ALA A 151 -18.92 2.41 -4.99
C ALA A 151 -19.47 2.71 -3.58
N ALA A 152 -18.59 2.77 -2.57
CA ALA A 152 -18.96 3.10 -1.21
C ALA A 152 -19.46 4.56 -1.07
N LEU A 153 -18.95 5.47 -1.90
CA LEU A 153 -19.41 6.86 -1.94
C LEU A 153 -20.83 7.03 -2.49
N SER A 154 -21.38 6.01 -3.17
CA SER A 154 -22.76 6.01 -3.71
C SER A 154 -23.80 5.40 -2.77
N LEU A 155 -23.39 4.74 -1.69
CA LEU A 155 -24.28 4.10 -0.72
C LEU A 155 -24.61 5.07 0.42
N ARG A 156 -25.41 6.11 0.14
CA ARG A 156 -26.18 6.84 1.15
C ARG A 156 -27.28 7.69 0.54
#